data_AF-A0A8J3TBS1-F1
#
_entry.id   AF-A0A8J3TBS1-F1
#
_cell.length_a   1.000
_cell.length_b   1.000
_cell.length_c   1.000
_cell.angle_alpha   90.00
_cell.angle_beta   90.00
_cell.angle_gamma   90.00
#
_symmetry.space_group_name_H-M   'P 1'
#
loop_
_entity.id
_entity.type
_entity.pdbx_description
1 polymer ?
#
loop_
_entity_poly.entity_id
_entity_poly.type
_entity_poly.pdbx_seq_one_letter_code
_entity_poly.pdbx_strand_id
1 'polypeptide(L)'
;MPADRFAACPTTPTAVRAGSRAYRADGQVAAPWVKTSYPVGRLLRVGIEDLPVHRREALLWRYALDLDYDGVDDLVREAADIPCRWDWGPDAIAEECVAVVGDDGRYHLVVNGEPQCAVERERGDPAGAVRHGQWCYWWTDGARYRVQAPPGSWGPDGLICGEQGHLDVSWLVTLTDAVADPALVPVRRRCVDTTARGHWPGYQGSDTPLGRQRAQLAAALGPRCHACRLRPGTDVDHDHFTGLVRGLLCEHCNSHVDKCVHVSGCPWADYLNDPPAAYLRLRYAKPERVGRDMQTAARIEYLGFDPLYRGVASRRPRFPVRQLPPPARADGIDMSTVEEAPLF
;
A
#
# COMPACT_ATOMS: atom_id res chain seq x y z
N MET A 1 -4.67 -28.51 44.52
CA MET A 1 -4.97 -29.90 44.91
C MET A 1 -5.94 -29.90 46.08
N PRO A 2 -6.90 -30.83 46.17
CA PRO A 2 -7.67 -31.50 45.10
C PRO A 2 -9.20 -31.35 45.39
N ALA A 3 -10.19 -31.81 44.63
CA ALA A 3 -10.30 -32.63 43.43
C ALA A 3 -11.67 -32.35 42.76
N ASP A 4 -11.63 -32.22 41.43
CA ASP A 4 -12.40 -32.95 40.41
C ASP A 4 -13.86 -33.39 40.64
N ARG A 5 -14.73 -32.98 39.70
CA ARG A 5 -15.63 -33.89 38.97
C ARG A 5 -16.11 -33.25 37.65
N PHE A 6 -15.49 -33.68 36.56
CA PHE A 6 -15.92 -33.49 35.18
C PHE A 6 -17.18 -34.33 34.90
N ALA A 7 -18.18 -33.73 34.25
CA ALA A 7 -19.30 -34.43 33.62
C ALA A 7 -19.15 -34.34 32.10
N ALA A 8 -18.97 -35.49 31.47
CA ALA A 8 -18.83 -35.65 30.03
C ALA A 8 -20.19 -35.60 29.32
N CYS A 9 -20.24 -34.94 28.17
CA CYS A 9 -21.37 -34.94 27.24
C CYS A 9 -21.06 -35.94 26.10
N PRO A 10 -22.00 -36.83 25.71
CA PRO A 10 -21.73 -37.86 24.71
C PRO A 10 -21.81 -37.31 23.28
N THR A 11 -20.72 -37.43 22.54
CA THR A 11 -20.67 -37.27 21.08
C THR A 11 -21.21 -38.52 20.40
N THR A 12 -22.19 -38.33 19.51
CA THR A 12 -22.68 -39.38 18.61
C THR A 12 -21.87 -39.35 17.30
N PRO A 13 -21.47 -40.51 16.74
CA PRO A 13 -20.67 -40.58 15.53
C PRO A 13 -21.57 -40.55 14.28
N THR A 14 -21.32 -39.61 13.36
CA THR A 14 -21.95 -39.66 12.03
C THR A 14 -21.09 -40.48 11.08
N ALA A 15 -21.73 -41.49 10.51
CA ALA A 15 -21.12 -42.56 9.74
C ALA A 15 -20.55 -42.11 8.39
N VAL A 16 -19.39 -42.68 8.08
CA VAL A 16 -18.78 -42.78 6.75
C VAL A 16 -19.73 -43.55 5.83
N ARG A 17 -20.21 -42.90 4.76
CA ARG A 17 -20.82 -43.61 3.63
C ARG A 17 -19.79 -43.77 2.51
N ALA A 18 -19.32 -45.00 2.38
CA ALA A 18 -18.68 -45.51 1.18
C ALA A 18 -19.74 -45.85 0.11
N GLY A 19 -19.38 -45.60 -1.15
CA GLY A 19 -20.13 -46.00 -2.34
C GLY A 19 -20.03 -44.90 -3.39
N SER A 20 -19.74 -45.12 -4.66
CA SER A 20 -19.38 -46.34 -5.39
C SER A 20 -18.82 -45.84 -6.72
N ARG A 21 -17.70 -46.42 -7.19
CA ARG A 21 -17.13 -46.15 -8.51
C ARG A 21 -18.13 -46.53 -9.61
N ALA A 22 -18.38 -45.61 -10.54
CA ALA A 22 -18.89 -45.92 -11.86
C ALA A 22 -17.85 -45.46 -12.89
N TYR A 23 -17.29 -46.42 -13.61
CA TYR A 23 -16.35 -46.24 -14.72
C TYR A 23 -17.11 -45.88 -16.00
N ARG A 24 -16.69 -44.81 -16.68
CA ARG A 24 -16.63 -44.64 -18.15
C ARG A 24 -15.36 -43.80 -18.38
N ALA A 25 -14.26 -44.40 -18.83
CA ALA A 25 -13.90 -44.73 -20.21
C ALA A 25 -13.73 -43.47 -21.07
N ASP A 26 -12.54 -43.36 -21.67
CA ASP A 26 -11.97 -42.27 -22.49
C ASP A 26 -11.22 -41.21 -21.65
N GLY A 27 -9.90 -41.11 -21.64
CA GLY A 27 -8.89 -41.66 -22.53
C GLY A 27 -7.83 -40.60 -22.85
N GLN A 28 -7.12 -40.08 -21.83
CA GLN A 28 -5.79 -39.45 -21.93
C GLN A 28 -5.32 -39.06 -20.52
N VAL A 29 -4.55 -39.94 -19.87
CA VAL A 29 -3.86 -39.64 -18.61
C VAL A 29 -2.40 -39.37 -18.95
N ALA A 30 -1.94 -38.16 -18.62
CA ALA A 30 -0.55 -37.76 -18.74
C ALA A 30 0.37 -38.74 -17.99
N ALA A 31 1.52 -39.03 -18.61
CA ALA A 31 2.51 -39.96 -18.09
C ALA A 31 2.98 -39.58 -16.67
N PRO A 32 3.19 -40.56 -15.78
CA PRO A 32 3.75 -40.29 -14.46
C PRO A 32 5.20 -39.82 -14.60
N TRP A 33 5.50 -38.70 -13.93
CA TRP A 33 6.84 -38.13 -13.79
C TRP A 33 7.79 -39.18 -13.20
N VAL A 34 8.59 -39.80 -14.06
CA VAL A 34 9.73 -40.62 -13.65
C VAL A 34 10.76 -39.67 -13.04
N LYS A 35 10.98 -39.79 -11.73
CA LYS A 35 12.10 -39.15 -11.03
C LYS A 35 13.40 -39.67 -11.62
N THR A 36 13.92 -38.95 -12.61
CA THR A 36 15.31 -39.08 -13.03
C THR A 36 16.14 -38.44 -11.91
N SER A 37 16.78 -39.29 -11.10
CA SER A 37 17.78 -38.87 -10.14
C SER A 37 18.98 -38.33 -10.91
N TYR A 38 19.10 -37.01 -10.97
CA TYR A 38 20.30 -36.35 -11.47
C TYR A 38 21.46 -36.57 -10.48
N PRO A 39 22.69 -36.76 -10.96
CA PRO A 39 23.85 -36.95 -10.09
C PRO A 39 24.08 -35.70 -9.25
N VAL A 40 24.46 -35.90 -7.98
CA VAL A 40 24.79 -34.87 -6.98
C VAL A 40 26.06 -34.14 -7.41
N GLY A 41 25.95 -33.27 -8.40
CA GLY A 41 26.97 -32.32 -8.83
C GLY A 41 26.57 -30.94 -8.36
N ARG A 42 27.37 -30.36 -7.46
CA ARG A 42 27.41 -28.92 -7.09
C ARG A 42 26.11 -28.17 -7.40
N LEU A 43 25.14 -28.20 -6.48
CA LEU A 43 23.98 -27.31 -6.52
C LEU A 43 24.49 -25.89 -6.81
N LEU A 44 24.22 -25.38 -8.00
CA LEU A 44 24.44 -23.98 -8.33
C LEU A 44 23.64 -23.21 -7.29
N ARG A 45 24.34 -22.55 -6.36
CA ARG A 45 23.70 -21.77 -5.32
C ARG A 45 23.02 -20.60 -6.02
N VAL A 46 21.69 -20.54 -5.91
CA VAL A 46 20.88 -19.43 -6.39
C VAL A 46 21.41 -18.14 -5.78
N GLY A 47 21.69 -17.13 -6.59
CA GLY A 47 22.25 -15.86 -6.17
C GLY A 47 21.69 -14.67 -6.95
N ILE A 48 22.24 -13.48 -6.70
CA ILE A 48 21.83 -12.21 -7.31
C ILE A 48 21.97 -12.22 -8.84
N GLU A 49 22.86 -13.05 -9.39
CA GLU A 49 23.04 -13.23 -10.83
C GLU A 49 21.88 -13.98 -11.50
N ASP A 50 21.08 -14.72 -10.73
CA ASP A 50 19.87 -15.39 -11.21
C ASP A 50 18.66 -14.43 -11.30
N LEU A 51 18.80 -13.20 -10.80
CA LEU A 51 17.78 -12.17 -10.96
C LEU A 51 17.88 -11.49 -12.34
N PRO A 52 16.73 -11.13 -12.95
CA PRO A 52 16.72 -10.21 -14.08
C PRO A 52 17.52 -8.95 -13.80
N VAL A 53 18.20 -8.41 -14.82
CA VAL A 53 19.13 -7.27 -14.68
C VAL A 53 18.50 -6.09 -13.93
N HIS A 54 17.27 -5.71 -14.28
CA HIS A 54 16.56 -4.60 -13.63
C HIS A 54 16.29 -4.85 -12.14
N ARG A 55 16.07 -6.11 -11.73
CA ARG A 55 15.88 -6.46 -10.31
C ARG A 55 17.17 -6.44 -9.54
N ARG A 56 18.26 -6.94 -10.14
CA ARG A 56 19.59 -6.87 -9.54
C ARG A 56 20.02 -5.43 -9.32
N GLU A 57 19.85 -4.56 -10.31
CA GLU A 57 20.11 -3.12 -10.20
C GLU A 57 19.26 -2.49 -9.09
N ALA A 58 17.97 -2.85 -8.99
CA ALA A 58 17.09 -2.35 -7.94
C ALA A 58 17.50 -2.76 -6.53
N LEU A 59 17.93 -4.01 -6.33
CA LEU A 59 18.38 -4.50 -5.03
C LEU A 59 19.71 -3.87 -4.61
N LEU A 60 20.69 -3.81 -5.53
CA LEU A 60 21.98 -3.17 -5.27
C LEU A 60 21.78 -1.69 -4.92
N TRP A 61 20.92 -0.98 -5.66
CA TRP A 61 20.56 0.40 -5.33
C TRP A 61 19.92 0.52 -3.95
N ARG A 62 18.95 -0.35 -3.63
CA ARG A 62 18.20 -0.30 -2.37
C ARG A 62 19.12 -0.42 -1.16
N TYR A 63 20.05 -1.37 -1.22
CA TYR A 63 20.94 -1.75 -0.12
C TYR A 63 22.33 -1.09 -0.18
N ALA A 64 22.57 -0.19 -1.13
CA ALA A 64 23.88 0.43 -1.35
C ALA A 64 24.53 1.07 -0.11
N LEU A 65 23.74 1.53 0.87
CA LEU A 65 24.27 2.13 2.10
C LEU A 65 24.56 1.11 3.21
N ASP A 66 24.00 -0.09 3.10
CA ASP A 66 23.99 -1.10 4.15
C ASP A 66 24.85 -2.32 3.80
N LEU A 67 24.95 -2.67 2.52
CA LEU A 67 25.58 -3.89 2.02
C LEU A 67 26.38 -3.62 0.74
N ASP A 68 27.47 -4.37 0.58
CA ASP A 68 28.18 -4.47 -0.68
C ASP A 68 27.53 -5.53 -1.59
N TYR A 69 28.15 -5.79 -2.74
CA TYR A 69 27.66 -6.77 -3.70
C TYR A 69 27.51 -8.16 -3.08
N ASP A 70 28.53 -8.64 -2.35
CA ASP A 70 28.53 -9.97 -1.75
C ASP A 70 27.46 -10.07 -0.65
N GLY A 71 27.25 -9.01 0.13
CA GLY A 71 26.18 -8.94 1.13
C GLY A 71 24.78 -9.02 0.52
N VAL A 72 24.53 -8.37 -0.62
CA VAL A 72 23.25 -8.50 -1.34
C VAL A 72 23.10 -9.89 -1.95
N ASP A 73 24.19 -10.48 -2.48
CA ASP A 73 24.16 -11.85 -2.99
C ASP A 73 23.85 -12.87 -1.88
N ASP A 74 24.45 -12.70 -0.70
CA ASP A 74 24.13 -13.49 0.50
C ASP A 74 22.66 -13.36 0.90
N LEU A 75 22.09 -12.15 0.90
CA LEU A 75 20.65 -11.97 1.14
C LEU A 75 19.77 -12.77 0.16
N VAL A 76 20.14 -12.81 -1.12
CA VAL A 76 19.38 -13.56 -2.14
C VAL A 76 19.52 -15.07 -1.90
N ARG A 77 20.74 -15.54 -1.65
CA ARG A 77 21.02 -16.97 -1.36
C ARG A 77 20.28 -17.44 -0.12
N GLU A 78 20.32 -16.67 0.97
CA GLU A 78 19.64 -17.00 2.22
C GLU A 78 18.12 -17.05 2.05
N ALA A 79 17.57 -16.18 1.21
CA ALA A 79 16.14 -16.17 0.91
C ALA A 79 15.70 -17.31 -0.03
N ALA A 80 16.60 -17.93 -0.79
CA ALA A 80 16.25 -18.96 -1.76
C ALA A 80 15.53 -20.16 -1.14
N ASP A 81 15.89 -20.52 0.10
CA ASP A 81 15.31 -21.65 0.83
C ASP A 81 14.19 -21.23 1.81
N ILE A 82 13.90 -19.93 1.91
CA ILE A 82 12.88 -19.40 2.82
C ILE A 82 11.62 -19.09 2.00
N PRO A 83 10.50 -19.78 2.23
CA PRO A 83 9.25 -19.39 1.58
C PRO A 83 8.89 -17.98 2.02
N CYS A 84 8.43 -17.16 1.07
CA CYS A 84 8.00 -15.81 1.38
C CYS A 84 6.91 -15.87 2.47
N ARG A 85 7.19 -15.30 3.64
CA ARG A 85 6.40 -15.45 4.88
C ARG A 85 4.97 -14.90 4.83
N TRP A 86 4.53 -14.42 3.66
CA TRP A 86 3.18 -13.91 3.48
C TRP A 86 2.24 -15.06 3.15
N ASP A 87 1.13 -15.12 3.87
CA ASP A 87 0.02 -15.99 3.50
C ASP A 87 -0.59 -15.44 2.22
N TRP A 88 -0.30 -16.11 1.11
CA TRP A 88 -0.75 -15.70 -0.22
C TRP A 88 -2.18 -16.10 -0.50
N GLY A 89 -2.80 -16.90 0.38
CA GLY A 89 -4.18 -17.37 0.25
C GLY A 89 -4.50 -18.04 -1.11
N PRO A 90 -5.68 -18.63 -1.26
CA PRO A 90 -6.24 -18.80 -2.59
C PRO A 90 -6.61 -17.44 -3.18
N ASP A 91 -6.69 -17.33 -4.51
CA ASP A 91 -7.27 -16.16 -5.17
C ASP A 91 -8.59 -15.77 -4.48
N ALA A 92 -8.72 -14.50 -4.12
CA ALA A 92 -9.93 -14.04 -3.45
C ALA A 92 -11.13 -14.19 -4.39
N ILE A 93 -12.17 -14.87 -3.90
CA ILE A 93 -13.45 -15.04 -4.59
C ILE A 93 -13.98 -13.65 -4.95
N ALA A 94 -14.54 -13.48 -6.14
CA ALA A 94 -15.18 -12.22 -6.55
C ALA A 94 -16.18 -11.77 -5.48
N GLU A 95 -15.91 -10.62 -4.86
CA GLU A 95 -16.77 -10.04 -3.82
C GLU A 95 -17.70 -9.03 -4.47
N GLU A 96 -18.95 -9.00 -4.03
CA GLU A 96 -19.89 -7.96 -4.42
C GLU A 96 -19.58 -6.70 -3.61
N CYS A 97 -19.03 -5.68 -4.28
CA CYS A 97 -18.64 -4.43 -3.64
C CYS A 97 -19.50 -3.28 -4.15
N VAL A 98 -20.15 -2.56 -3.23
CA VAL A 98 -20.96 -1.37 -3.53
C VAL A 98 -20.64 -0.26 -2.55
N ALA A 99 -20.66 0.99 -3.02
CA ALA A 99 -20.52 2.15 -2.16
C ALA A 99 -21.90 2.72 -1.85
N VAL A 100 -22.25 2.81 -0.57
CA VAL A 100 -23.58 3.23 -0.11
C VAL A 100 -23.46 4.55 0.64
N VAL A 101 -24.33 5.52 0.35
CA VAL A 101 -24.33 6.81 1.05
C VAL A 101 -24.91 6.64 2.45
N GLY A 102 -24.22 7.16 3.46
CA GLY A 102 -24.72 7.28 4.83
C GLY A 102 -25.44 8.61 5.07
N ASP A 103 -26.21 8.69 6.16
CA ASP A 103 -26.79 9.94 6.67
C ASP A 103 -25.72 10.98 7.08
N ASP A 104 -24.47 10.56 7.24
CA ASP A 104 -23.29 11.42 7.38
C ASP A 104 -22.85 12.10 6.06
N GLY A 105 -23.53 11.81 4.94
CA GLY A 105 -23.26 12.37 3.62
C GLY A 105 -22.02 11.79 2.93
N ARG A 106 -21.43 10.72 3.48
CA ARG A 106 -20.26 10.03 2.92
C ARG A 106 -20.64 8.67 2.36
N TYR A 107 -19.78 8.14 1.49
CA TYR A 107 -19.93 6.80 0.96
C TYR A 107 -19.20 5.79 1.85
N HIS A 108 -19.90 4.73 2.21
CA HIS A 108 -19.41 3.60 3.00
C HIS A 108 -19.28 2.39 2.08
N LEU A 109 -18.18 1.65 2.20
CA LEU A 109 -17.97 0.46 1.38
C LEU A 109 -18.73 -0.70 2.01
N VAL A 110 -19.57 -1.34 1.22
CA VAL A 110 -20.28 -2.57 1.60
C VAL A 110 -19.76 -3.69 0.72
N VAL A 111 -19.29 -4.76 1.35
CA VAL A 111 -18.75 -5.95 0.68
C VAL A 111 -19.58 -7.14 1.11
N ASN A 112 -20.18 -7.85 0.16
CA ASN A 112 -21.08 -8.99 0.42
C ASN A 112 -22.21 -8.65 1.42
N GLY A 113 -22.74 -7.42 1.35
CA GLY A 113 -23.78 -6.92 2.26
C GLY A 113 -23.28 -6.39 3.61
N GLU A 114 -21.97 -6.48 3.90
CA GLU A 114 -21.39 -6.04 5.17
C GLU A 114 -20.58 -4.74 5.02
N PRO A 115 -20.90 -3.68 5.79
CA PRO A 115 -20.13 -2.44 5.80
C PRO A 115 -18.72 -2.66 6.35
N GLN A 116 -17.70 -2.30 5.57
CA GLN A 116 -16.29 -2.52 5.90
C GLN A 116 -15.73 -1.54 6.94
N CYS A 117 -16.46 -0.47 7.22
CA CYS A 117 -16.12 0.54 8.21
C CYS A 117 -16.80 0.29 9.56
N ALA A 118 -17.53 -0.83 9.70
CA ALA A 118 -18.22 -1.18 10.93
C ALA A 118 -17.21 -1.62 11.99
N VAL A 119 -17.25 -1.00 13.16
CA VAL A 119 -16.62 -1.53 14.38
C VAL A 119 -17.63 -2.39 15.15
N GLU A 120 -17.17 -3.07 16.20
CA GLU A 120 -18.00 -3.93 17.04
C GLU A 120 -19.24 -3.18 17.58
N ARG A 121 -20.41 -3.78 17.43
CA ARG A 121 -21.68 -3.19 17.89
C ARG A 121 -21.77 -3.22 19.41
N GLU A 122 -22.34 -2.17 19.99
CA GLU A 122 -22.63 -2.10 21.42
C GLU A 122 -24.09 -2.42 21.73
N ARG A 123 -24.33 -2.83 22.99
CA ARG A 123 -25.68 -3.06 23.50
C ARG A 123 -26.43 -1.73 23.56
N GLY A 124 -27.38 -1.54 22.65
CA GLY A 124 -28.19 -0.33 22.54
C GLY A 124 -28.13 0.32 21.16
N ASP A 125 -27.21 -0.12 20.29
CA ASP A 125 -27.14 0.38 18.93
C ASP A 125 -28.44 0.12 18.17
N PRO A 126 -29.05 1.14 17.55
CA PRO A 126 -30.24 0.98 16.73
C PRO A 126 -30.06 -0.12 15.68
N ALA A 127 -31.14 -0.83 15.37
CA ALA A 127 -31.12 -1.82 14.29
C ALA A 127 -30.80 -1.11 12.95
N GLY A 128 -29.85 -1.65 12.19
CA GLY A 128 -29.43 -1.10 10.90
C GLY A 128 -28.42 0.05 10.99
N ALA A 129 -28.10 0.56 12.18
CA ALA A 129 -27.03 1.53 12.34
C ALA A 129 -25.66 0.84 12.28
N VAL A 130 -24.74 1.44 11.53
CA VAL A 130 -23.34 1.04 11.43
C VAL A 130 -22.55 1.90 12.40
N ARG A 131 -21.83 1.26 13.32
CA ARG A 131 -20.96 1.97 14.26
C ARG A 131 -19.60 2.21 13.63
N HIS A 132 -19.09 3.42 13.80
CA HIS A 132 -17.76 3.83 13.37
C HIS A 132 -16.93 4.24 14.58
N GLY A 133 -15.61 4.18 14.42
CA GLY A 133 -14.66 4.68 15.38
C GLY A 133 -13.50 5.38 14.69
N GLN A 134 -12.94 6.41 15.31
CA GLN A 134 -11.71 7.03 14.87
C GLN A 134 -10.86 7.49 16.06
N TRP A 135 -9.56 7.25 15.96
CA TRP A 135 -8.56 7.83 16.84
C TRP A 135 -8.20 9.23 16.36
N CYS A 136 -8.49 10.21 17.19
CA CYS A 136 -8.16 11.60 16.94
C CYS A 136 -6.94 11.97 17.79
N TYR A 137 -5.76 11.95 17.18
CA TYR A 137 -4.54 12.44 17.81
C TYR A 137 -4.55 13.96 17.88
N TRP A 138 -4.02 14.48 18.98
CA TRP A 138 -3.79 15.91 19.14
C TRP A 138 -2.47 16.17 19.86
N TRP A 139 -1.94 17.36 19.63
CA TRP A 139 -0.80 17.94 20.32
C TRP A 139 -1.15 19.39 20.71
N THR A 140 -0.62 19.86 21.84
CA THR A 140 -0.74 21.26 22.26
C THR A 140 0.54 21.77 22.95
N ASP A 141 0.86 23.06 22.79
CA ASP A 141 1.86 23.77 23.60
C ASP A 141 1.23 24.51 24.80
N GLY A 142 -0.06 24.25 25.08
CA GLY A 142 -0.87 24.97 26.07
C GLY A 142 -1.57 26.21 25.49
N ALA A 143 -1.18 26.67 24.30
CA ALA A 143 -1.82 27.80 23.61
C ALA A 143 -2.49 27.40 22.29
N ARG A 144 -2.03 26.34 21.61
CA ARG A 144 -2.53 25.92 20.30
C ARG A 144 -2.65 24.42 20.18
N TYR A 145 -3.82 23.95 19.75
CA TYR A 145 -4.04 22.55 19.40
C TYR A 145 -3.73 22.25 17.93
N ARG A 146 -3.14 21.09 17.66
CA ARG A 146 -2.81 20.58 16.32
C ARG A 146 -3.05 19.08 16.26
N VAL A 147 -3.34 18.55 15.06
CA VAL A 147 -3.44 17.09 14.84
C VAL A 147 -2.07 16.41 14.81
N GLN A 148 -1.02 17.16 14.46
CA GLN A 148 0.37 16.70 14.49
C GLN A 148 1.22 17.72 15.24
N ALA A 149 2.10 17.21 16.09
CA ALA A 149 3.10 18.02 16.76
C ALA A 149 4.02 18.69 15.72
N PRO A 150 4.43 19.96 15.93
CA PRO A 150 5.30 20.65 15.00
C PRO A 150 6.70 20.01 14.92
N PRO A 151 7.43 20.20 13.81
CA PRO A 151 8.83 19.81 13.71
C PRO A 151 9.65 20.44 14.84
N GLY A 152 10.47 19.65 15.52
CA GLY A 152 11.24 20.08 16.70
C GLY A 152 10.56 19.82 18.05
N SER A 153 9.30 19.37 18.08
CA SER A 153 8.68 18.87 19.31
C SER A 153 9.17 17.48 19.73
N TRP A 154 9.96 16.83 18.87
CA TRP A 154 10.48 15.48 19.08
C TRP A 154 12.00 15.52 19.22
N GLY A 155 12.49 14.91 20.29
CA GLY A 155 13.90 14.56 20.48
C GLY A 155 14.12 13.05 20.32
N PRO A 156 15.35 12.58 20.55
CA PRO A 156 15.71 11.15 20.43
C PRO A 156 14.85 10.25 21.34
N ASP A 157 14.49 10.76 22.52
CA ASP A 157 13.79 9.99 23.56
C ASP A 157 12.27 10.28 23.62
N GLY A 158 11.72 10.95 22.59
CA GLY A 158 10.28 11.22 22.47
C GLY A 158 9.93 12.70 22.46
N LEU A 159 8.72 13.04 22.93
CA LEU A 159 8.20 14.41 22.90
C LEU A 159 8.97 15.29 23.90
N ILE A 160 9.69 16.28 23.40
CA ILE A 160 10.51 17.20 24.21
C ILE A 160 9.80 18.52 24.51
N CYS A 161 8.74 18.87 23.76
CA CYS A 161 7.91 20.03 24.09
C CYS A 161 6.43 19.84 23.71
N GLY A 162 5.57 20.43 24.54
CA GLY A 162 4.12 20.30 24.46
C GLY A 162 3.60 18.99 25.07
N GLU A 163 2.31 18.80 24.93
CA GLU A 163 1.58 17.60 25.36
C GLU A 163 0.91 16.96 24.14
N GLN A 164 0.79 15.64 24.15
CA GLN A 164 0.05 14.90 23.15
C GLN A 164 -0.99 14.01 23.81
N GLY A 165 -2.08 13.77 23.10
CA GLY A 165 -3.10 12.83 23.50
C GLY A 165 -3.81 12.25 22.30
N HIS A 166 -4.73 11.34 22.59
CA HIS A 166 -5.70 10.87 21.61
C HIS A 166 -7.08 10.88 22.25
N LEU A 167 -8.09 10.98 21.40
CA LEU A 167 -9.49 10.78 21.76
C LEU A 167 -10.05 9.69 20.85
N ASP A 168 -10.72 8.73 21.47
CA ASP A 168 -11.49 7.73 20.76
C ASP A 168 -12.91 8.27 20.56
N VAL A 169 -13.23 8.59 19.31
CA VAL A 169 -14.54 9.11 18.94
C VAL A 169 -15.29 8.00 18.22
N SER A 170 -16.51 7.71 18.67
CA SER A 170 -17.41 6.81 17.98
C SER A 170 -18.69 7.54 17.58
N TRP A 171 -19.27 7.12 16.47
CA TRP A 171 -20.54 7.64 15.98
C TRP A 171 -21.30 6.53 15.25
N LEU A 172 -22.59 6.76 15.02
CA LEU A 172 -23.47 5.85 14.30
C LEU A 172 -23.82 6.46 12.94
N VAL A 173 -23.91 5.63 11.92
CA VAL A 173 -24.34 6.00 10.57
C VAL A 173 -25.46 5.07 10.12
N THR A 174 -26.51 5.65 9.55
CA THR A 174 -27.55 4.89 8.86
C THR A 174 -27.25 4.89 7.36
N LEU A 175 -27.11 3.71 6.77
CA LEU A 175 -26.94 3.59 5.31
C LEU A 175 -28.27 3.84 4.60
N THR A 176 -28.22 4.59 3.51
CA THR A 176 -29.37 4.88 2.64
C THR A 176 -29.46 3.90 1.48
N ASP A 177 -30.46 4.06 0.61
CA ASP A 177 -30.57 3.26 -0.62
C ASP A 177 -29.74 3.82 -1.79
N ALA A 178 -29.06 4.96 -1.61
CA ALA A 178 -28.26 5.57 -2.66
C ALA A 178 -26.90 4.87 -2.80
N VAL A 179 -26.69 4.26 -3.96
CA VAL A 179 -25.50 3.45 -4.27
C VAL A 179 -24.66 4.05 -5.40
N ALA A 180 -23.36 3.73 -5.40
CA ALA A 180 -22.42 4.05 -6.47
C ALA A 180 -21.37 2.95 -6.64
N ASP A 181 -20.68 2.96 -7.79
CA ASP A 181 -19.48 2.17 -8.01
C ASP A 181 -18.34 2.64 -7.08
N PRO A 182 -17.81 1.78 -6.19
CA PRO A 182 -16.72 2.13 -5.29
C PRO A 182 -15.47 2.72 -5.99
N ALA A 183 -15.17 2.28 -7.20
CA ALA A 183 -14.03 2.75 -7.99
C ALA A 183 -14.20 4.21 -8.45
N LEU A 184 -15.44 4.69 -8.57
CA LEU A 184 -15.77 6.04 -9.03
C LEU A 184 -16.08 7.01 -7.88
N VAL A 185 -16.04 6.56 -6.62
CA VAL A 185 -16.16 7.45 -5.46
C VAL A 185 -14.81 8.12 -5.16
N PRO A 186 -14.69 9.46 -5.23
CA PRO A 186 -13.46 10.16 -4.88
C PRO A 186 -13.11 9.96 -3.41
N VAL A 187 -11.81 9.83 -3.08
CA VAL A 187 -11.33 9.56 -1.71
C VAL A 187 -11.92 10.51 -0.66
N ARG A 188 -12.04 11.81 -0.99
CA ARG A 188 -12.61 12.83 -0.08
C ARG A 188 -14.10 12.66 0.25
N ARG A 189 -14.82 11.81 -0.50
CA ARG A 189 -16.24 11.49 -0.29
C ARG A 189 -16.45 10.15 0.39
N ARG A 190 -15.39 9.38 0.60
CA ARG A 190 -15.45 8.08 1.29
C ARG A 190 -15.52 8.32 2.80
N CYS A 191 -16.03 7.32 3.51
CA CYS A 191 -15.93 7.24 4.96
C CYS A 191 -14.47 7.41 5.41
N VAL A 192 -14.28 8.12 6.53
CA VAL A 192 -12.95 8.42 7.09
C VAL A 192 -12.36 7.29 7.90
N ASP A 193 -13.15 6.25 8.18
CA ASP A 193 -12.67 5.08 8.88
C ASP A 193 -11.45 4.49 8.15
N THR A 194 -10.38 4.30 8.92
CA THR A 194 -9.10 3.84 8.39
C THR A 194 -9.09 2.34 8.14
N THR A 195 -9.96 1.57 8.80
CA THR A 195 -10.00 0.11 8.63
C THR A 195 -10.50 -0.26 7.24
N ALA A 196 -11.51 0.45 6.73
CA ALA A 196 -12.03 0.26 5.39
C ALA A 196 -11.05 0.69 4.28
N ARG A 197 -10.03 1.51 4.57
CA ARG A 197 -9.18 2.15 3.55
C ARG A 197 -8.51 1.14 2.61
N GLY A 198 -8.04 0.01 3.15
CA GLY A 198 -7.38 -1.05 2.38
C GLY A 198 -8.33 -1.91 1.54
N HIS A 199 -9.64 -1.78 1.73
CA HIS A 199 -10.68 -2.52 1.01
C HIS A 199 -11.28 -1.72 -0.14
N TRP A 200 -11.10 -0.40 -0.16
CA TRP A 200 -11.57 0.39 -1.30
C TRP A 200 -10.70 0.17 -2.53
N PRO A 201 -11.28 0.04 -3.73
CA PRO A 201 -10.50 0.17 -4.95
C PRO A 201 -9.91 1.58 -5.07
N GLY A 202 -8.75 1.67 -5.73
CA GLY A 202 -8.15 2.96 -6.06
C GLY A 202 -9.09 3.77 -6.96
N TYR A 203 -9.24 5.07 -6.70
CA TYR A 203 -10.14 5.93 -7.48
C TYR A 203 -9.77 5.96 -8.97
N GLN A 204 -10.73 5.62 -9.83
CA GLN A 204 -10.59 5.43 -11.29
C GLN A 204 -11.20 6.58 -12.13
N GLY A 205 -11.53 7.70 -11.50
CA GLY A 205 -12.12 8.84 -12.20
C GLY A 205 -11.20 9.44 -13.28
N SER A 206 -11.82 9.91 -14.37
CA SER A 206 -11.13 10.48 -15.52
C SER A 206 -10.55 11.88 -15.28
N ASP A 207 -10.94 12.53 -14.17
CA ASP A 207 -10.51 13.85 -13.74
C ASP A 207 -9.04 13.90 -13.28
N THR A 208 -8.41 12.75 -13.01
CA THR A 208 -7.00 12.69 -12.62
C THR A 208 -6.19 11.76 -13.54
N PRO A 209 -4.90 12.08 -13.83
CA PRO A 209 -4.04 11.19 -14.61
C PRO A 209 -3.89 9.79 -14.00
N LEU A 210 -3.72 9.70 -12.68
CA LEU A 210 -3.65 8.40 -11.99
C LEU A 210 -4.99 7.66 -12.03
N GLY A 211 -6.12 8.34 -11.92
CA GLY A 211 -7.44 7.69 -12.03
C GLY A 211 -7.63 7.05 -13.40
N ARG A 212 -7.24 7.75 -14.48
CA ARG A 212 -7.21 7.17 -15.84
C ARG A 212 -6.29 5.96 -15.95
N GLN A 213 -5.10 6.00 -15.35
CA GLN A 213 -4.18 4.86 -15.37
C GLN A 213 -4.72 3.66 -14.60
N ARG A 214 -5.33 3.87 -13.43
CA ARG A 214 -6.00 2.80 -12.70
C ARG A 214 -7.14 2.18 -13.51
N ALA A 215 -7.96 3.01 -14.15
CA ALA A 215 -9.03 2.54 -15.02
C ALA A 215 -8.49 1.69 -16.19
N GLN A 216 -7.41 2.14 -16.84
CA GLN A 216 -6.76 1.39 -17.92
C GLN A 216 -6.21 0.05 -17.45
N LEU A 217 -5.52 0.02 -16.32
CA LEU A 217 -4.97 -1.22 -15.74
C LEU A 217 -6.07 -2.17 -15.29
N ALA A 218 -7.10 -1.66 -14.62
CA ALA A 218 -8.24 -2.45 -14.16
C ALA A 218 -9.00 -3.07 -15.34
N ALA A 219 -9.19 -2.32 -16.43
CA ALA A 219 -9.84 -2.82 -17.64
C ALA A 219 -9.01 -3.89 -18.36
N ALA A 220 -7.68 -3.74 -18.41
CA ALA A 220 -6.81 -4.65 -19.14
C ALA A 220 -6.44 -5.93 -18.37
N LEU A 221 -6.28 -5.84 -17.05
CA LEU A 221 -5.67 -6.87 -16.20
C LEU A 221 -6.55 -7.26 -15.01
N GLY A 222 -7.72 -6.66 -14.86
CA GLY A 222 -8.62 -6.83 -13.73
C GLY A 222 -8.35 -5.86 -12.58
N PRO A 223 -9.36 -5.60 -11.71
CA PRO A 223 -9.31 -4.57 -10.69
C PRO A 223 -8.58 -4.99 -9.39
N ARG A 224 -8.20 -6.26 -9.25
CA ARG A 224 -7.47 -6.76 -8.08
C ARG A 224 -5.98 -6.44 -8.18
N CYS A 225 -5.28 -6.53 -7.05
CA CYS A 225 -3.84 -6.43 -6.95
C CYS A 225 -3.18 -7.44 -7.89
N HIS A 226 -2.34 -6.99 -8.81
CA HIS A 226 -1.72 -7.86 -9.82
C HIS A 226 -0.57 -8.73 -9.29
N ALA A 227 -0.07 -8.45 -8.08
CA ALA A 227 0.85 -9.34 -7.38
C ALA A 227 0.09 -10.40 -6.57
N CYS A 228 -0.56 -10.01 -5.46
CA CYS A 228 -1.15 -10.99 -4.54
C CYS A 228 -2.52 -11.53 -4.98
N ARG A 229 -3.23 -10.89 -5.91
CA ARG A 229 -4.61 -11.21 -6.31
C ARG A 229 -5.68 -11.18 -5.21
N LEU A 230 -5.31 -11.04 -3.93
CA LEU A 230 -6.23 -11.02 -2.80
C LEU A 230 -7.04 -9.72 -2.69
N ARG A 231 -6.37 -8.57 -2.65
CA ARG A 231 -6.99 -7.27 -2.34
C ARG A 231 -7.29 -6.45 -3.60
N PRO A 232 -8.21 -5.47 -3.54
CA PRO A 232 -8.39 -4.48 -4.59
C PRO A 232 -7.10 -3.74 -4.90
N GLY A 233 -6.89 -3.43 -6.18
CA GLY A 233 -5.78 -2.62 -6.63
C GLY A 233 -6.02 -1.15 -6.31
N THR A 234 -5.10 -0.54 -5.56
CA THR A 234 -5.19 0.85 -5.07
C THR A 234 -4.16 1.76 -5.72
N ASP A 235 -2.99 1.23 -6.03
CA ASP A 235 -1.81 2.00 -6.42
C ASP A 235 -1.27 1.54 -7.76
N VAL A 236 -0.92 2.52 -8.59
CA VAL A 236 -0.22 2.26 -9.86
C VAL A 236 1.25 2.11 -9.53
N ASP A 237 1.72 0.88 -9.54
CA ASP A 237 3.09 0.52 -9.27
C ASP A 237 3.94 0.67 -10.54
N HIS A 238 5.18 1.12 -10.36
CA HIS A 238 6.08 1.42 -11.47
C HIS A 238 7.53 1.13 -11.07
N ASP A 239 8.34 0.84 -12.07
CA ASP A 239 9.77 0.75 -11.90
C ASP A 239 10.34 2.17 -11.72
N HIS A 240 11.06 2.40 -10.62
CA HIS A 240 11.57 3.73 -10.27
C HIS A 240 12.67 4.21 -11.23
N PHE A 241 13.44 3.32 -11.87
CA PHE A 241 14.48 3.75 -12.81
C PHE A 241 13.89 4.21 -14.16
N THR A 242 13.06 3.37 -14.75
CA THR A 242 12.50 3.57 -16.10
C THR A 242 11.21 4.38 -16.08
N GLY A 243 10.52 4.43 -14.94
CA GLY A 243 9.19 5.02 -14.78
C GLY A 243 8.09 4.24 -15.53
N LEU A 244 8.38 3.02 -15.99
CA LEU A 244 7.40 2.17 -16.65
C LEU A 244 6.49 1.52 -15.60
N VAL A 245 5.19 1.54 -15.87
CA VAL A 245 4.19 0.92 -15.01
C VAL A 245 4.34 -0.59 -15.05
N ARG A 246 4.40 -1.21 -13.86
CA ARG A 246 4.49 -2.66 -13.69
C ARG A 246 3.10 -3.29 -13.50
N GLY A 247 2.17 -2.58 -12.86
CA GLY A 247 0.82 -3.08 -12.60
C GLY A 247 0.02 -2.23 -11.61
N LEU A 248 -1.13 -2.76 -11.20
CA LEU A 248 -1.98 -2.19 -10.16
C LEU A 248 -1.83 -3.04 -8.88
N LEU A 249 -1.34 -2.46 -7.80
CA LEU A 249 -1.09 -3.17 -6.53
C LEU A 249 -2.01 -2.65 -5.42
N CYS A 250 -2.29 -3.50 -4.43
CA CYS A 250 -2.85 -3.04 -3.15
C CYS A 250 -1.77 -2.28 -2.35
N GLU A 251 -2.19 -1.43 -1.41
CA GLU A 251 -1.31 -0.58 -0.57
C GLU A 251 -0.17 -1.37 0.07
N HIS A 252 -0.46 -2.56 0.58
CA HIS A 252 0.52 -3.43 1.20
C HIS A 252 1.56 -3.95 0.20
N CYS A 253 1.13 -4.53 -0.92
CA CYS A 253 2.07 -5.02 -1.94
C CYS A 253 2.90 -3.87 -2.50
N ASN A 254 2.27 -2.73 -2.80
CA ASN A 254 2.96 -1.54 -3.30
C ASN A 254 4.07 -1.05 -2.34
N SER A 255 3.86 -1.18 -1.03
CA SER A 255 4.83 -0.74 -0.01
C SER A 255 5.95 -1.74 0.27
N HIS A 256 5.84 -2.98 -0.22
CA HIS A 256 6.74 -4.08 0.15
C HIS A 256 7.35 -4.82 -1.04
N VAL A 257 6.77 -4.76 -2.23
CA VAL A 257 7.19 -5.57 -3.38
C VAL A 257 8.66 -5.37 -3.71
N ASP A 258 9.16 -4.14 -3.67
CA ASP A 258 10.59 -3.80 -3.93
C ASP A 258 11.56 -4.28 -2.84
N LYS A 259 11.07 -4.86 -1.73
CA LYS A 259 11.90 -5.53 -0.71
C LYS A 259 12.09 -7.02 -1.00
N CYS A 260 11.38 -7.56 -1.97
CA CYS A 260 11.47 -8.98 -2.30
C CYS A 260 12.86 -9.30 -2.88
N VAL A 261 13.59 -10.18 -2.19
CA VAL A 261 14.89 -10.71 -2.62
C VAL A 261 14.79 -12.09 -3.26
N HIS A 262 13.63 -12.76 -3.18
CA HIS A 262 13.44 -14.07 -3.79
C HIS A 262 13.61 -14.00 -5.32
N VAL A 263 14.29 -15.02 -5.87
CA VAL A 263 14.49 -15.17 -7.31
C VAL A 263 13.21 -15.59 -8.01
N SER A 264 12.44 -16.52 -7.43
CA SER A 264 11.16 -16.99 -7.98
C SER A 264 10.29 -17.62 -6.89
N GLY A 265 9.07 -18.05 -7.23
CA GLY A 265 8.24 -18.88 -6.35
C GLY A 265 7.51 -18.11 -5.26
N CYS A 266 7.52 -16.77 -5.33
CA CYS A 266 6.58 -15.97 -4.57
C CYS A 266 5.94 -14.89 -5.47
N PRO A 267 4.69 -14.49 -5.21
CA PRO A 267 3.96 -13.54 -6.06
C PRO A 267 4.67 -12.20 -6.30
N TRP A 268 5.46 -11.72 -5.35
CA TRP A 268 6.28 -10.52 -5.56
C TRP A 268 7.45 -10.74 -6.51
N ALA A 269 8.16 -11.88 -6.39
CA ALA A 269 9.25 -12.20 -7.30
C ALA A 269 8.72 -12.36 -8.72
N ASP A 270 7.64 -13.12 -8.89
CA ASP A 270 7.03 -13.38 -10.20
C ASP A 270 6.54 -12.07 -10.84
N TYR A 271 5.87 -11.22 -10.05
CA TYR A 271 5.45 -9.88 -10.48
C TYR A 271 6.62 -8.97 -10.90
N LEU A 272 7.74 -9.00 -10.18
CA LEU A 272 8.89 -8.16 -10.51
C LEU A 272 9.69 -8.71 -11.70
N ASN A 273 9.74 -10.03 -11.86
CA ASN A 273 10.44 -10.69 -12.94
C ASN A 273 9.70 -10.54 -14.27
N ASP A 274 8.38 -10.66 -14.25
CA ASP A 274 7.50 -10.54 -15.41
C ASP A 274 6.33 -9.59 -15.11
N PRO A 275 6.56 -8.26 -15.15
CA PRO A 275 5.55 -7.29 -14.79
C PRO A 275 4.31 -7.37 -15.69
N PRO A 276 3.10 -7.57 -15.14
CA PRO A 276 1.90 -7.87 -15.92
C PRO A 276 1.47 -6.72 -16.84
N ALA A 277 1.84 -5.47 -16.54
CA ALA A 277 1.56 -4.32 -17.39
C ALA A 277 2.69 -3.98 -18.38
N ALA A 278 3.78 -4.75 -18.45
CA ALA A 278 4.95 -4.44 -19.28
C ALA A 278 4.58 -4.22 -20.76
N TYR A 279 3.67 -5.04 -21.30
CA TYR A 279 3.23 -4.93 -22.69
C TYR A 279 2.43 -3.64 -23.00
N LEU A 280 1.83 -3.01 -21.98
CA LEU A 280 1.08 -1.76 -22.14
C LEU A 280 2.01 -0.55 -22.30
N ARG A 281 3.30 -0.67 -21.90
CA ARG A 281 4.33 0.38 -21.99
C ARG A 281 3.87 1.74 -21.44
N LEU A 282 3.00 1.73 -20.43
CA LEU A 282 2.52 2.94 -19.78
C LEU A 282 3.65 3.56 -18.95
N ARG A 283 3.77 4.89 -19.00
CA ARG A 283 4.67 5.64 -18.10
C ARG A 283 3.89 6.17 -16.92
N TYR A 284 4.44 6.06 -15.71
CA TYR A 284 3.80 6.57 -14.50
C TYR A 284 3.44 8.05 -14.63
N ALA A 285 2.18 8.40 -14.35
CA ALA A 285 1.66 9.72 -14.71
C ALA A 285 2.15 10.86 -13.80
N LYS A 286 2.65 10.56 -12.60
CA LYS A 286 3.28 11.59 -11.76
C LYS A 286 4.76 11.68 -12.12
N PRO A 287 5.31 12.90 -12.22
CA PRO A 287 6.75 13.04 -12.30
C PRO A 287 7.34 12.46 -11.02
N GLU A 288 8.42 11.69 -11.18
CA GLU A 288 9.20 11.21 -10.06
C GLU A 288 9.66 12.40 -9.23
N ARG A 289 9.49 12.32 -7.91
CA ARG A 289 9.91 13.40 -7.00
C ARG A 289 11.42 13.28 -6.75
N VAL A 290 12.22 13.53 -7.78
CA VAL A 290 13.68 13.61 -7.67
C VAL A 290 14.03 14.68 -6.63
N GLY A 291 14.82 14.32 -5.62
CA GLY A 291 15.41 15.26 -4.66
C GLY A 291 14.58 15.60 -3.42
N ARG A 292 13.75 14.70 -2.89
CA ARG A 292 13.11 14.89 -1.57
C ARG A 292 13.25 13.76 -0.56
N ASP A 293 13.82 12.63 -0.96
CA ASP A 293 14.13 11.53 -0.03
C ASP A 293 15.60 11.61 0.37
N MET A 294 15.87 11.74 1.67
CA MET A 294 17.22 11.80 2.23
C MET A 294 18.01 10.53 1.90
N GLN A 295 17.35 9.36 1.86
CA GLN A 295 18.03 8.10 1.53
C GLN A 295 18.46 8.07 0.06
N THR A 296 17.60 8.53 -0.86
CA THR A 296 17.94 8.68 -2.27
C THR A 296 19.14 9.61 -2.47
N ALA A 297 19.16 10.76 -1.80
CA ALA A 297 20.31 11.68 -1.88
C ALA A 297 21.60 11.04 -1.35
N ALA A 298 21.53 10.36 -0.20
CA ALA A 298 22.67 9.65 0.38
C ALA A 298 23.19 8.53 -0.52
N ARG A 299 22.31 7.77 -1.20
CA ARG A 299 22.71 6.75 -2.19
C ARG A 299 23.43 7.36 -3.38
N ILE A 300 22.90 8.46 -3.95
CA ILE A 300 23.54 9.18 -5.06
C ILE A 300 24.93 9.66 -4.66
N GLU A 301 25.05 10.25 -3.46
CA GLU A 301 26.31 10.73 -2.93
C GLU A 301 27.31 9.58 -2.71
N TYR A 302 26.87 8.49 -2.10
CA TYR A 302 27.70 7.31 -1.83
C TYR A 302 28.18 6.62 -3.11
N LEU A 303 27.27 6.42 -4.08
CA LEU A 303 27.57 5.70 -5.31
C LEU A 303 28.24 6.58 -6.38
N GLY A 304 28.17 7.91 -6.23
CA GLY A 304 28.69 8.87 -7.21
C GLY A 304 27.95 8.87 -8.55
N PHE A 305 26.79 8.21 -8.64
CA PHE A 305 25.92 8.22 -9.82
C PHE A 305 24.45 8.37 -9.43
N ASP A 306 23.69 9.08 -10.27
CA ASP A 306 22.24 9.21 -10.13
C ASP A 306 21.56 8.37 -11.22
N PRO A 307 20.96 7.21 -10.90
CA PRO A 307 20.28 6.38 -11.89
C PRO A 307 18.95 6.98 -12.36
N LEU A 308 18.45 8.01 -11.66
CA LEU A 308 17.28 8.78 -12.06
C LEU A 308 17.68 9.95 -12.98
N TYR A 309 18.98 10.14 -13.23
CA TYR A 309 19.48 11.18 -14.12
C TYR A 309 19.11 10.88 -15.58
N ARG A 310 18.04 11.53 -16.06
CA ARG A 310 17.59 11.44 -17.46
C ARG A 310 18.26 12.46 -18.40
N GLY A 311 19.48 12.90 -18.08
CA GLY A 311 20.11 14.03 -18.74
C GLY A 311 19.54 15.37 -18.26
N VAL A 312 20.18 16.47 -18.65
CA VAL A 312 19.60 17.81 -18.48
C VAL A 312 18.35 17.88 -19.35
N ALA A 313 17.18 17.51 -18.79
CA ALA A 313 15.93 17.97 -19.34
C ALA A 313 16.08 19.49 -19.43
N SER A 314 16.09 20.05 -20.63
CA SER A 314 16.13 21.49 -20.82
C SER A 314 14.98 22.05 -20.00
N ARG A 315 15.27 22.52 -18.78
CA ARG A 315 14.33 23.27 -17.99
C ARG A 315 14.12 24.53 -18.81
N ARG A 316 13.13 24.53 -19.71
CA ARG A 316 12.48 25.78 -20.06
C ARG A 316 11.98 26.28 -18.70
N PRO A 317 12.52 27.40 -18.20
CA PRO A 317 12.10 27.90 -16.91
C PRO A 317 10.57 28.06 -16.98
N ARG A 318 9.86 27.26 -16.18
CA ARG A 318 8.46 27.55 -15.89
C ARG A 318 8.52 28.84 -15.10
N PHE A 319 8.00 29.89 -15.71
CA PHE A 319 8.01 31.29 -15.29
C PHE A 319 9.30 32.05 -15.66
N PRO A 320 9.25 33.07 -16.54
CA PRO A 320 10.25 34.12 -16.46
C PRO A 320 10.16 34.68 -15.04
N VAL A 321 11.26 34.63 -14.31
CA VAL A 321 11.40 35.36 -13.05
C VAL A 321 11.04 36.81 -13.38
N ARG A 322 9.84 37.26 -13.00
CA ARG A 322 9.56 38.70 -12.95
C ARG A 322 10.53 39.22 -11.90
N GLN A 323 11.55 39.93 -12.34
CA GLN A 323 12.30 40.80 -11.43
C GLN A 323 11.27 41.73 -10.79
N LEU A 324 11.01 41.55 -9.50
CA LEU A 324 10.28 42.55 -8.75
C LEU A 324 11.16 43.81 -8.72
N PRO A 325 10.61 45.00 -8.97
CA PRO A 325 11.36 46.23 -8.78
C PRO A 325 11.88 46.30 -7.34
N PRO A 326 13.07 46.87 -7.11
CA PRO A 326 13.60 47.02 -5.77
C PRO A 326 12.60 47.80 -4.90
N PRO A 327 12.48 47.48 -3.60
CA PRO A 327 11.59 48.21 -2.70
C PRO A 327 11.97 49.69 -2.72
N ALA A 328 10.96 50.56 -2.75
CA ALA A 328 11.17 52.00 -2.62
C ALA A 328 11.94 52.27 -1.31
N ARG A 329 12.96 53.13 -1.38
CA ARG A 329 13.64 53.62 -0.18
C ARG A 329 12.58 54.23 0.73
N ALA A 330 12.41 53.65 1.92
CA ALA A 330 11.59 54.21 2.96
C ALA A 330 12.36 55.39 3.56
N ASP A 331 12.15 56.58 3.00
CA ASP A 331 12.48 57.81 3.71
C ASP A 331 11.42 58.01 4.79
N GLY A 332 11.83 57.84 6.05
CA GLY A 332 11.11 58.31 7.25
C GLY A 332 9.80 57.60 7.57
N ILE A 333 9.86 56.48 8.30
CA ILE A 333 8.73 56.07 9.15
C ILE A 333 8.86 56.84 10.45
N ASP A 334 7.96 57.80 10.66
CA ASP A 334 7.78 58.50 11.93
C ASP A 334 7.17 57.52 12.95
N MET A 335 7.96 57.17 13.96
CA MET A 335 7.59 56.23 15.02
C MET A 335 6.74 56.87 16.13
N SER A 336 6.32 58.13 16.00
CA SER A 336 5.56 58.84 17.04
C SER A 336 4.06 58.52 17.08
N THR A 337 3.53 57.71 16.14
CA THR A 337 2.07 57.47 16.01
C THR A 337 1.62 56.04 16.29
N VAL A 338 2.46 55.16 16.86
CA VAL A 338 2.01 53.82 17.25
C VAL A 338 1.52 53.88 18.70
N GLU A 339 0.24 54.21 18.88
CA GLU A 339 -0.47 53.98 20.15
C GLU A 339 -0.65 52.48 20.36
N GLU A 340 -0.19 51.98 21.51
CA GLU A 340 -0.37 50.60 21.96
C GLU A 340 -1.85 50.35 22.28
N ALA A 341 -2.54 49.58 21.43
CA ALA A 341 -3.83 49.01 21.80
C ALA A 341 -3.61 47.69 22.58
N PRO A 342 -4.17 47.53 23.78
CA PRO A 342 -4.00 46.33 24.58
C PRO A 342 -4.85 45.18 24.00
N LEU A 343 -4.19 44.03 23.81
CA LEU A 343 -4.80 42.79 23.35
C LEU A 343 -5.64 42.16 24.47
N PHE A 344 -6.94 42.01 24.21
CA PHE A 344 -7.74 40.89 24.71
C PHE A 344 -8.29 40.12 23.50
#